data_AF-A0A7Y1XKJ9-F1
#
_entry.id   AF-A0A7Y1XKJ9-F1
#
_cell.length_a   1.000
_cell.length_b   1.000
_cell.length_c   1.000
_cell.angle_alpha   90.00
_cell.angle_beta   90.00
_cell.angle_gamma   90.00
#
_symmetry.space_group_name_H-M   'P 1'
#
loop_
_entity.id
_entity.type
_entity.pdbx_description
1 polymer ?
#
loop_
_entity_poly.entity_id
_entity_poly.type
_entity_poly.pdbx_seq_one_letter_code
_entity_poly.pdbx_strand_id
1 'polypeptide(L)'
;YKRESKGFLIVEPGLAPEVAGDEPLQIATKFPKAIVAVDRNRQRGIANLEMRHSPELILLDDAFQHRKVKASLYVLLTAYSQLYSEDWYLPTGNLRDHKNQSKRAKIIIVTKCPAELDEEEQNKIIRSLDPDPVQLVLFSSLAYNDQVIGINDSRLLNSFASEEVLLVTAIANPEPLLDHLRQKGIQFEHRNFPDHHYFSEKEIMEFNKAPFVLTTEKDFTRMGGKVSGAYYLPVQHQFLNDGKEKFLSILNTL
;
A
#
# COMPACT_ATOMS: atom_id res chain seq x y z
N TYR A 1 7.30 -12.19 -2.66
CA TYR A 1 6.39 -13.36 -2.80
C TYR A 1 6.09 -13.55 -4.30
N LYS A 2 5.67 -14.72 -4.77
CA LYS A 2 5.33 -15.03 -6.20
C LYS A 2 6.37 -14.77 -7.32
N ARG A 3 7.54 -14.21 -7.05
CA ARG A 3 8.63 -14.10 -8.03
C ARG A 3 9.22 -15.46 -8.44
N GLU A 4 9.68 -15.56 -9.68
CA GLU A 4 10.36 -16.73 -10.24
C GLU A 4 11.79 -16.88 -9.72
N SER A 5 12.48 -15.75 -9.48
CA SER A 5 13.85 -15.75 -8.98
C SER A 5 13.96 -16.36 -7.58
N LYS A 6 15.08 -17.03 -7.33
CA LYS A 6 15.39 -17.67 -6.04
C LYS A 6 16.61 -16.98 -5.42
N GLY A 7 16.67 -16.96 -4.09
CA GLY A 7 17.80 -16.40 -3.35
C GLY A 7 17.70 -14.91 -3.09
N PHE A 8 18.80 -14.31 -2.64
CA PHE A 8 18.89 -12.87 -2.43
C PHE A 8 18.95 -12.13 -3.76
N LEU A 9 18.20 -11.04 -3.90
CA LEU A 9 18.22 -10.17 -5.07
C LEU A 9 18.01 -8.73 -4.61
N ILE A 10 18.83 -7.82 -5.14
CA ILE A 10 18.59 -6.37 -5.07
C ILE A 10 17.65 -6.02 -6.22
N VAL A 11 16.58 -5.31 -5.91
CA VAL A 11 15.55 -4.92 -6.87
C VAL A 11 15.91 -3.56 -7.43
N GLU A 12 16.23 -3.52 -8.71
CA GLU A 12 16.51 -2.28 -9.44
C GLU A 12 15.27 -1.85 -10.23
N PRO A 13 15.02 -0.53 -10.37
CA PRO A 13 14.01 -0.03 -11.29
C PRO A 13 14.28 -0.53 -12.71
N GLY A 14 13.32 -1.23 -13.32
CA GLY A 14 13.45 -1.81 -14.66
C GLY A 14 13.62 -3.34 -14.70
N LEU A 15 13.79 -4.01 -13.55
CA LEU A 15 13.65 -5.46 -13.51
C LEU A 15 12.23 -5.88 -13.89
N ALA A 16 12.11 -7.05 -14.52
CA ALA A 16 10.81 -7.62 -14.86
C ALA A 16 10.03 -7.98 -13.57
N PRO A 17 8.71 -7.69 -13.48
CA PRO A 17 7.88 -8.02 -12.32
C PRO A 17 7.92 -9.50 -11.95
N GLU A 18 8.09 -10.40 -12.91
CA GLU A 18 8.21 -11.84 -12.71
C GLU A 18 9.48 -12.21 -11.92
N VAL A 19 10.55 -11.41 -12.08
CA VAL A 19 11.84 -11.61 -11.42
C VAL A 19 11.87 -10.96 -10.05
N ALA A 20 11.41 -9.71 -9.93
CA ALA A 20 11.46 -8.93 -8.68
C ALA A 20 10.25 -9.17 -7.76
N GLY A 21 9.09 -9.42 -8.35
CA GLY A 21 7.77 -9.27 -7.75
C GLY A 21 7.23 -7.84 -7.93
N ASP A 22 5.91 -7.72 -8.15
CA ASP A 22 5.21 -6.44 -8.32
C ASP A 22 5.51 -5.42 -7.20
N GLU A 23 5.33 -5.82 -5.93
CA GLU A 23 5.44 -4.89 -4.79
C GLU A 23 6.88 -4.42 -4.54
N PRO A 24 7.91 -5.31 -4.51
CA PRO A 24 9.29 -4.87 -4.42
C PRO A 24 9.71 -3.93 -5.55
N LEU A 25 9.28 -4.21 -6.79
CA LEU A 25 9.57 -3.36 -7.94
C LEU A 25 8.91 -1.98 -7.82
N GLN A 26 7.66 -1.94 -7.34
CA GLN A 26 6.96 -0.69 -7.05
C GLN A 26 7.72 0.15 -6.01
N ILE A 27 8.16 -0.46 -4.90
CA ILE A 27 8.92 0.24 -3.86
C ILE A 27 10.23 0.77 -4.42
N ALA A 28 10.98 -0.04 -5.18
CA ALA A 28 12.27 0.38 -5.77
C ALA A 28 12.09 1.54 -6.76
N THR A 29 11.02 1.50 -7.56
CA THR A 29 10.70 2.55 -8.53
C THR A 29 10.28 3.86 -7.84
N LYS A 30 9.44 3.77 -6.80
CA LYS A 30 8.92 4.93 -6.07
C LYS A 30 9.97 5.59 -5.17
N PHE A 31 10.89 4.81 -4.63
CA PHE A 31 11.94 5.26 -3.72
C PHE A 31 13.33 4.92 -4.27
N PRO A 32 13.81 5.60 -5.33
CA PRO A 32 15.06 5.25 -6.01
C PRO A 32 16.32 5.40 -5.15
N LYS A 33 16.21 6.09 -3.99
CA LYS A 33 17.30 6.22 -3.01
C LYS A 33 17.33 5.06 -2.01
N ALA A 34 16.25 4.29 -1.88
CA ALA A 34 16.17 3.16 -0.98
C ALA A 34 16.69 1.89 -1.68
N ILE A 35 17.48 1.10 -0.95
CA ILE A 35 17.93 -0.20 -1.44
C ILE A 35 16.85 -1.22 -1.11
N VAL A 36 16.17 -1.71 -2.14
CA VAL A 36 15.14 -2.75 -1.98
C VAL A 36 15.77 -4.10 -2.25
N ALA A 37 15.62 -5.05 -1.32
CA ALA A 37 16.06 -6.42 -1.53
C ALA A 37 14.98 -7.42 -1.15
N VAL A 38 14.99 -8.55 -1.86
CA VAL A 38 14.06 -9.65 -1.64
C VAL A 38 14.80 -10.93 -1.34
N ASP A 39 14.38 -11.61 -0.26
CA ASP A 39 14.84 -12.94 0.10
C ASP A 39 13.72 -13.69 0.83
N ARG A 40 13.57 -14.99 0.58
CA ARG A 40 12.65 -15.84 1.36
C ARG A 40 13.15 -15.97 2.80
N ASN A 41 14.46 -16.03 3.01
CA ASN A 41 15.10 -16.02 4.32
C ASN A 41 15.49 -14.59 4.69
N ARG A 42 14.70 -13.95 5.56
CA ARG A 42 14.94 -12.55 5.96
C ARG A 42 16.26 -12.35 6.68
N GLN A 43 16.71 -13.31 7.50
CA GLN A 43 18.01 -13.21 8.20
C GLN A 43 19.16 -13.17 7.19
N ARG A 44 19.11 -14.03 6.17
CA ARG A 44 20.09 -14.00 5.07
C ARG A 44 20.01 -12.70 4.27
N GLY A 45 18.80 -12.22 3.99
CA GLY A 45 18.59 -10.96 3.28
C GLY A 45 19.19 -9.76 4.01
N ILE A 46 18.93 -9.65 5.31
CA ILE A 46 19.50 -8.63 6.21
C ILE A 46 21.03 -8.72 6.21
N ALA A 47 21.60 -9.90 6.45
CA ALA A 47 23.06 -10.08 6.48
C ALA A 47 23.73 -9.68 5.14
N ASN A 48 23.08 -9.94 4.01
CA ASN A 48 23.60 -9.51 2.71
C ASN A 48 23.51 -7.99 2.51
N LEU A 49 22.43 -7.34 2.97
CA LEU A 49 22.30 -5.88 2.93
C LEU A 49 23.36 -5.20 3.81
N GLU A 50 23.53 -5.68 5.04
CA GLU A 50 24.54 -5.17 5.99
C GLU A 50 25.96 -5.27 5.41
N MET A 51 26.31 -6.44 4.86
CA MET A 51 27.63 -6.69 4.28
C MET A 51 27.91 -5.85 3.03
N ARG A 52 26.92 -5.62 2.16
CA ARG A 52 27.14 -4.97 0.85
C ARG A 52 26.95 -3.47 0.87
N HIS A 53 26.10 -2.96 1.76
CA HIS A 53 25.66 -1.56 1.72
C HIS A 53 25.70 -0.86 3.07
N SER A 54 25.89 -1.58 4.17
CA SER A 54 25.97 -1.04 5.53
C SER A 54 24.87 0.01 5.81
N PRO A 55 23.58 -0.35 5.64
CA PRO A 55 22.49 0.60 5.81
C PRO A 55 22.34 1.02 7.27
N GLU A 56 21.96 2.27 7.49
CA GLU A 56 21.67 2.82 8.83
C GLU A 56 20.34 2.29 9.39
N LEU A 57 19.38 1.97 8.50
CA LEU A 57 18.06 1.47 8.85
C LEU A 57 17.61 0.40 7.86
N ILE A 58 17.03 -0.69 8.38
CA ILE A 58 16.38 -1.73 7.58
C ILE A 58 14.89 -1.76 7.92
N LEU A 59 14.05 -1.51 6.91
CA LEU A 59 12.61 -1.69 7.00
C LEU A 59 12.22 -3.07 6.47
N LEU A 60 11.45 -3.82 7.24
CA LEU A 60 10.95 -5.14 6.85
C LEU A 60 9.47 -5.05 6.50
N ASP A 61 9.16 -5.15 5.22
CA ASP A 61 7.79 -5.22 4.72
C ASP A 61 7.17 -6.61 4.98
N ASP A 62 5.89 -6.64 5.38
CA ASP A 62 5.10 -7.81 5.77
C ASP A 62 5.88 -8.87 6.60
N ALA A 63 6.53 -8.40 7.68
CA ALA A 63 7.43 -9.23 8.50
C ALA A 63 6.97 -9.40 9.96
N PHE A 64 5.78 -8.93 10.33
CA PHE A 64 5.31 -8.97 11.72
C PHE A 64 5.25 -10.41 12.28
N GLN A 65 4.89 -11.39 11.44
CA GLN A 65 4.85 -12.82 11.78
C GLN A 65 6.24 -13.49 11.74
N HIS A 66 7.28 -12.81 11.24
CA HIS A 66 8.61 -13.40 11.05
C HIS A 66 9.45 -13.44 12.34
N ARG A 67 9.12 -14.38 13.24
CA ARG A 67 9.69 -14.49 14.61
C ARG A 67 11.20 -14.73 14.67
N LYS A 68 11.83 -15.20 13.59
CA LYS A 68 13.29 -15.42 13.54
C LYS A 68 14.10 -14.12 13.45
N VAL A 69 13.45 -13.00 13.15
CA VAL A 69 14.10 -11.68 13.10
C VAL A 69 13.56 -10.85 14.26
N LYS A 70 14.47 -10.35 15.09
CA LYS A 70 14.16 -9.40 16.16
C LYS A 70 14.41 -7.99 15.63
N ALA A 71 13.34 -7.21 15.49
CA ALA A 71 13.42 -5.81 15.09
C ALA A 71 13.55 -4.92 16.34
N SER A 72 14.24 -3.78 16.20
CA SER A 72 14.32 -2.76 17.25
C SER A 72 12.99 -2.05 17.46
N LEU A 73 12.17 -1.95 16.41
CA LEU A 73 10.84 -1.36 16.44
C LEU A 73 9.86 -2.23 15.66
N TYR A 74 8.70 -2.49 16.24
CA TYR A 74 7.59 -3.18 15.60
C TYR A 74 6.41 -2.21 15.43
N VAL A 75 5.91 -2.11 14.21
CA VAL A 75 4.69 -1.35 13.86
C VAL A 75 3.64 -2.35 13.39
N LEU A 76 2.46 -2.32 14.02
CA LEU A 76 1.31 -3.14 13.63
C LEU A 76 0.31 -2.27 12.88
N LEU A 77 -0.20 -2.77 11.75
CA LEU A 77 -1.26 -2.11 10.99
C LEU A 77 -2.59 -2.84 11.20
N THR A 78 -3.67 -2.09 11.33
CA THR A 78 -5.04 -2.61 11.36
C THR A 78 -5.94 -1.70 10.53
N ALA A 79 -6.98 -2.23 9.87
CA ALA A 79 -7.88 -1.40 9.09
C ALA A 79 -9.01 -0.86 9.99
N TYR A 80 -9.41 0.39 9.80
CA TYR A 80 -10.54 1.02 10.50
C TYR A 80 -11.82 0.17 10.42
N SER A 81 -12.14 -0.33 9.22
CA SER A 81 -13.35 -1.14 8.98
C SER A 81 -13.24 -2.59 9.45
N GLN A 82 -12.07 -3.05 9.88
CA GLN A 82 -11.83 -4.43 10.33
C GLN A 82 -10.67 -4.44 11.33
N LEU A 83 -10.97 -4.10 12.58
CA LEU A 83 -9.99 -4.08 13.66
C LEU A 83 -9.52 -5.49 14.01
N TYR A 84 -8.22 -5.69 14.20
CA TYR A 84 -7.69 -7.02 14.57
C TYR A 84 -8.26 -7.54 15.89
N SER A 85 -8.67 -6.65 16.80
CA SER A 85 -9.25 -6.99 18.11
C SER A 85 -10.61 -7.66 17.96
N GLU A 86 -11.33 -7.34 16.89
CA GLU A 86 -12.69 -7.80 16.62
C GLU A 86 -12.76 -8.91 15.56
N ASP A 87 -11.69 -9.07 14.77
CA ASP A 87 -11.62 -10.09 13.72
C ASP A 87 -11.39 -11.52 14.26
N TRP A 88 -11.63 -12.51 13.42
CA TRP A 88 -11.45 -13.93 13.72
C TRP A 88 -10.23 -14.52 13.00
N TYR A 89 -9.75 -15.66 13.50
CA TYR A 89 -8.68 -16.41 12.85
C TYR A 89 -9.17 -17.05 11.55
N LEU A 90 -8.25 -17.23 10.60
CA LEU A 90 -8.52 -18.03 9.41
C LEU A 90 -9.01 -19.44 9.79
N PRO A 91 -10.03 -20.00 9.10
CA PRO A 91 -10.68 -19.46 7.90
C PRO A 91 -11.91 -18.56 8.18
N THR A 92 -12.31 -18.36 9.43
CA THR A 92 -13.53 -17.60 9.80
C THR A 92 -13.37 -16.09 9.63
N GLY A 93 -12.17 -15.57 9.90
CA GLY A 93 -11.79 -14.17 9.64
C GLY A 93 -10.43 -14.09 8.95
N ASN A 94 -9.79 -12.93 9.00
CA ASN A 94 -8.56 -12.67 8.24
C ASN A 94 -7.28 -12.69 9.07
N LEU A 95 -7.36 -12.95 10.39
CA LEU A 95 -6.19 -12.95 11.25
C LEU A 95 -5.23 -14.11 10.92
N ARG A 96 -3.96 -13.74 10.71
CA ARG A 96 -2.86 -14.67 10.39
C ARG A 96 -2.05 -15.11 11.62
N ASP A 97 -2.28 -14.50 12.78
CA ASP A 97 -1.57 -14.79 14.03
C ASP A 97 -2.47 -14.44 15.23
N HIS A 98 -2.09 -14.87 16.44
CA HIS A 98 -2.80 -14.57 17.68
C HIS A 98 -2.90 -13.07 17.96
N LYS A 99 -4.05 -12.61 18.45
CA LYS A 99 -4.28 -11.19 18.83
C LYS A 99 -3.21 -10.68 19.81
N ASN A 100 -2.80 -11.51 20.77
CA ASN A 100 -1.75 -11.19 21.75
C ASN A 100 -0.38 -10.85 21.15
N GLN A 101 -0.15 -11.16 19.86
CA GLN A 101 1.07 -10.76 19.18
C GLN A 101 1.16 -9.25 18.95
N SER A 102 0.05 -8.51 19.09
CA SER A 102 0.01 -7.04 19.06
C SER A 102 0.90 -6.42 20.13
N LYS A 103 1.08 -7.07 21.29
CA LYS A 103 1.94 -6.60 22.40
C LYS A 103 3.41 -6.40 22.04
N ARG A 104 3.87 -7.00 20.94
CA ARG A 104 5.23 -6.76 20.42
C ARG A 104 5.36 -5.40 19.75
N ALA A 105 4.27 -4.85 19.24
CA ALA A 105 4.27 -3.57 18.56
C ALA A 105 4.47 -2.45 19.56
N LYS A 106 5.35 -1.49 19.25
CA LYS A 106 5.41 -0.23 19.98
C LYS A 106 4.39 0.77 19.44
N ILE A 107 4.03 0.63 18.17
CA ILE A 107 3.10 1.50 17.46
C ILE A 107 2.03 0.63 16.79
N ILE A 108 0.76 0.97 16.99
CA ILE A 108 -0.38 0.41 16.26
C ILE A 108 -0.94 1.55 15.40
N ILE A 109 -1.05 1.32 14.08
CA ILE A 109 -1.64 2.29 13.15
C ILE A 109 -2.97 1.75 12.66
N VAL A 110 -4.05 2.45 12.98
CA VAL A 110 -5.38 2.24 12.41
C VAL A 110 -5.41 2.96 11.07
N THR A 111 -5.40 2.18 10.00
CA THR A 111 -5.31 2.64 8.61
C THR A 111 -6.68 2.73 7.96
N LYS A 112 -6.76 3.45 6.84
CA LYS A 112 -8.00 3.61 6.05
C LYS A 112 -9.15 4.22 6.88
N CYS A 113 -8.80 5.09 7.81
CA CYS A 113 -9.77 5.89 8.54
C CYS A 113 -10.48 6.86 7.56
N PRO A 114 -11.72 7.27 7.87
CA PRO A 114 -12.29 8.49 7.32
C PRO A 114 -11.31 9.66 7.48
N ALA A 115 -11.31 10.60 6.52
CA ALA A 115 -10.45 11.77 6.59
C ALA A 115 -10.77 12.65 7.82
N GLU A 116 -12.05 12.73 8.18
CA GLU A 116 -12.55 13.42 9.36
C GLU A 116 -13.06 12.38 10.37
N LEU A 117 -12.14 11.75 11.10
CA LEU A 117 -12.46 10.83 12.19
C LEU A 117 -12.42 11.58 13.52
N ASP A 118 -13.57 11.71 14.19
CA ASP A 118 -13.66 12.45 15.45
C ASP A 118 -12.96 11.76 16.63
N GLU A 119 -12.69 12.51 17.68
CA GLU A 119 -11.99 12.02 18.87
C GLU A 119 -12.79 10.97 19.65
N GLU A 120 -14.12 11.01 19.63
CA GLU A 120 -14.95 10.05 20.35
C GLU A 120 -14.79 8.65 19.74
N GLU A 121 -14.83 8.56 18.42
CA GLU A 121 -14.64 7.34 17.66
C GLU A 121 -13.20 6.83 17.76
N GLN A 122 -12.20 7.72 17.69
CA GLN A 122 -10.81 7.36 17.96
C GLN A 122 -10.66 6.71 19.35
N ASN A 123 -11.28 7.30 20.38
CA ASN A 123 -11.24 6.77 21.73
C ASN A 123 -11.95 5.42 21.86
N LYS A 124 -13.08 5.20 21.16
CA LYS A 124 -13.76 3.90 21.10
C LYS A 124 -12.85 2.83 20.48
N ILE A 125 -12.19 3.15 19.37
CA ILE A 125 -11.25 2.24 18.71
C ILE A 125 -10.08 1.90 19.63
N ILE A 126 -9.46 2.91 20.28
CA ILE A 126 -8.37 2.68 21.24
C ILE A 126 -8.82 1.72 22.34
N ARG A 127 -10.03 1.89 22.89
CA ARG A 127 -10.58 0.98 23.90
C ARG A 127 -10.81 -0.43 23.36
N SER A 128 -11.29 -0.59 22.12
CA SER A 128 -11.47 -1.90 21.47
C SER A 128 -10.13 -2.62 21.24
N LEU A 129 -9.09 -1.87 20.89
CA LEU A 129 -7.74 -2.42 20.65
C LEU A 129 -7.03 -2.88 21.92
N ASP A 130 -7.42 -2.32 23.09
CA ASP A 130 -6.85 -2.57 24.42
C ASP A 130 -5.30 -2.56 24.41
N PRO A 131 -4.66 -1.44 23.98
CA PRO A 131 -3.21 -1.37 23.88
C PRO A 131 -2.56 -1.37 25.27
N ASP A 132 -1.40 -2.02 25.39
CA ASP A 132 -0.56 -1.90 26.59
C ASP A 132 -0.15 -0.42 26.77
N PRO A 133 0.05 0.11 28.00
CA PRO A 133 0.30 1.54 28.26
C PRO A 133 1.51 2.14 27.53
N VAL A 134 2.43 1.30 27.07
CA VAL A 134 3.64 1.70 26.35
C VAL A 134 3.43 1.80 24.85
N GLN A 135 2.30 1.32 24.31
CA GLN A 135 2.00 1.32 22.89
C GLN A 135 1.35 2.64 22.49
N LEU A 136 1.79 3.17 21.35
CA LEU A 136 1.18 4.34 20.74
C LEU A 136 0.17 3.89 19.68
N VAL A 137 -1.06 4.37 19.78
CA VAL A 137 -2.07 4.19 18.72
C VAL A 137 -2.13 5.46 17.87
N LEU A 138 -2.00 5.28 16.56
CA LEU A 138 -2.07 6.34 15.55
C LEU A 138 -3.17 6.01 14.54
N PHE A 139 -3.68 7.04 13.88
CA PHE A 139 -4.71 6.91 12.85
C PHE A 139 -4.19 7.47 11.54
N SER A 140 -4.50 6.80 10.44
CA SER A 140 -4.21 7.28 9.09
C SER A 140 -5.37 7.04 8.14
N SER A 141 -5.60 8.01 7.27
CA SER A 141 -6.53 7.96 6.15
C SER A 141 -5.79 7.77 4.83
N LEU A 142 -6.55 7.50 3.78
CA LEU A 142 -6.04 7.61 2.40
C LEU A 142 -6.30 9.03 1.90
N ALA A 143 -5.28 9.64 1.34
CA ALA A 143 -5.37 10.91 0.64
C ALA A 143 -5.04 10.67 -0.84
N TYR A 144 -5.99 10.98 -1.71
CA TYR A 144 -5.79 10.97 -3.15
C TYR A 144 -5.28 12.34 -3.59
N ASN A 145 -4.36 12.34 -4.55
CA ASN A 145 -3.83 13.58 -5.10
C ASN A 145 -4.86 14.26 -6.01
N ASP A 146 -4.81 15.58 -6.16
CA ASP A 146 -5.68 16.28 -7.11
C ASP A 146 -5.16 16.19 -8.56
N GLN A 147 -4.04 15.50 -8.78
CA GLN A 147 -3.47 15.22 -10.10
C GLN A 147 -3.44 13.73 -10.39
N VAL A 148 -3.76 13.38 -11.63
CA VAL A 148 -3.54 12.06 -12.21
C VAL A 148 -2.30 12.08 -13.08
N ILE A 149 -1.57 10.97 -13.11
CA ILE A 149 -0.27 10.85 -13.78
C ILE A 149 -0.39 9.86 -14.93
N GLY A 150 -0.07 10.30 -16.14
CA GLY A 150 -0.01 9.49 -17.35
C GLY A 150 1.41 9.10 -17.69
N ILE A 151 1.62 8.54 -18.89
CA ILE A 151 2.94 8.11 -19.35
C ILE A 151 3.89 9.30 -19.53
N ASN A 152 3.39 10.40 -20.11
CA ASN A 152 4.21 11.54 -20.53
C ASN A 152 3.75 12.88 -19.92
N ASP A 153 2.61 12.90 -19.22
CA ASP A 153 2.02 14.12 -18.68
C ASP A 153 1.31 13.86 -17.34
N SER A 154 0.86 14.94 -16.71
CA SER A 154 -0.03 14.91 -15.56
C SER A 154 -1.16 15.91 -15.77
N ARG A 155 -2.32 15.61 -15.20
CA ARG A 155 -3.54 16.42 -15.35
C ARG A 155 -4.27 16.55 -14.03
N LEU A 156 -5.01 17.63 -13.85
CA LEU A 156 -5.89 17.78 -12.69
C LEU A 156 -7.02 16.75 -12.77
N LEU A 157 -7.31 16.06 -11.68
CA LEU A 157 -8.36 15.07 -11.59
C LEU A 157 -9.72 15.65 -12.03
N ASN A 158 -10.01 16.89 -11.62
CA ASN A 158 -11.26 17.57 -11.97
C ASN A 158 -11.39 17.88 -13.47
N SER A 159 -10.32 17.85 -14.26
CA SER A 159 -10.44 18.04 -15.72
C SER A 159 -11.18 16.88 -16.39
N PHE A 160 -11.35 15.75 -15.71
CA PHE A 160 -12.07 14.57 -16.20
C PHE A 160 -13.56 14.60 -15.84
N ALA A 161 -14.06 15.61 -15.11
CA ALA A 161 -15.46 15.66 -14.69
C ALA A 161 -16.46 15.76 -15.86
N SER A 162 -16.01 16.25 -17.02
CA SER A 162 -16.82 16.35 -18.25
C SER A 162 -16.44 15.33 -19.31
N GLU A 163 -15.55 14.39 -18.99
CA GLU A 163 -15.02 13.40 -19.93
C GLU A 163 -15.68 12.03 -19.70
N GLU A 164 -15.75 11.21 -20.76
CA GLU A 164 -16.10 9.80 -20.62
C GLU A 164 -14.86 9.01 -20.16
N VAL A 165 -14.84 8.64 -18.88
CA VAL A 165 -13.71 7.92 -18.27
C VAL A 165 -14.00 6.42 -18.19
N LEU A 166 -13.06 5.61 -18.65
CA LEU A 166 -13.02 4.19 -18.32
C LEU A 166 -12.17 3.98 -17.06
N LEU A 167 -12.79 3.61 -15.94
CA LEU A 167 -12.09 3.24 -14.71
C LEU A 167 -11.75 1.74 -14.75
N VAL A 168 -10.47 1.39 -14.70
CA VAL A 168 -10.00 -0.01 -14.66
C VAL A 168 -9.35 -0.29 -13.31
N THR A 169 -9.76 -1.34 -12.61
CA THR A 169 -9.12 -1.74 -11.33
C THR A 169 -8.89 -3.25 -11.27
N ALA A 170 -7.74 -3.66 -10.75
CA ALA A 170 -7.38 -5.05 -10.42
C ALA A 170 -6.79 -5.12 -9.01
N ILE A 171 -7.53 -4.55 -8.04
CA ILE A 171 -7.17 -4.48 -6.62
C ILE A 171 -8.26 -5.10 -5.74
N ALA A 172 -7.89 -5.60 -4.56
CA ALA A 172 -8.78 -6.30 -3.65
C ALA A 172 -10.05 -5.53 -3.24
N ASN A 173 -9.96 -4.21 -3.03
CA ASN A 173 -11.12 -3.38 -2.70
C ASN A 173 -11.01 -2.00 -3.40
N PRO A 174 -11.72 -1.79 -4.51
CA PRO A 174 -11.68 -0.53 -5.23
C PRO A 174 -12.63 0.53 -4.65
N GLU A 175 -13.58 0.18 -3.77
CA GLU A 175 -14.67 1.08 -3.34
C GLU A 175 -14.20 2.47 -2.85
N PRO A 176 -13.12 2.60 -2.05
CA PRO A 176 -12.63 3.92 -1.64
C PRO A 176 -12.24 4.84 -2.81
N LEU A 177 -11.74 4.27 -3.91
CA LEU A 177 -11.43 5.02 -5.12
C LEU A 177 -12.71 5.42 -5.86
N LEU A 178 -13.67 4.50 -5.99
CA LEU A 178 -14.96 4.80 -6.64
C LEU A 178 -15.68 5.94 -5.91
N ASP A 179 -15.77 5.87 -4.58
CA ASP A 179 -16.41 6.90 -3.78
C ASP A 179 -15.69 8.25 -3.89
N HIS A 180 -14.36 8.25 -3.89
CA HIS A 180 -13.59 9.47 -4.10
C HIS A 180 -13.89 10.13 -5.46
N LEU A 181 -13.92 9.34 -6.54
CA LEU A 181 -14.21 9.84 -7.89
C LEU A 181 -15.65 10.36 -8.00
N ARG A 182 -16.63 9.66 -7.41
CA ARG A 182 -18.03 10.10 -7.34
C ARG A 182 -18.16 11.42 -6.59
N GLN A 183 -17.48 11.58 -5.44
CA GLN A 183 -17.47 12.82 -4.66
C GLN A 183 -16.86 14.00 -5.42
N LYS A 184 -15.88 13.74 -6.30
CA LYS A 184 -15.29 14.73 -7.21
C LYS A 184 -16.14 14.98 -8.47
N GLY A 185 -17.30 14.32 -8.60
CA GLY A 185 -18.23 14.51 -9.72
C GLY A 185 -17.80 13.84 -11.02
N ILE A 186 -16.84 12.91 -10.97
CA ILE A 186 -16.33 12.23 -12.17
C ILE A 186 -17.26 11.10 -12.55
N GLN A 187 -17.69 11.10 -13.81
CA GLN A 187 -18.47 10.02 -14.41
C GLN A 187 -17.53 8.96 -15.00
N PHE A 188 -17.80 7.68 -14.75
CA PHE A 188 -16.95 6.61 -15.26
C PHE A 188 -17.72 5.31 -15.51
N GLU A 189 -17.31 4.57 -16.54
CA GLU A 189 -17.59 3.13 -16.68
C GLU A 189 -16.55 2.36 -15.87
N HIS A 190 -16.97 1.53 -14.90
CA HIS A 190 -16.03 0.75 -14.09
C HIS A 190 -15.88 -0.69 -14.61
N ARG A 191 -14.65 -1.06 -14.98
CA ARG A 191 -14.24 -2.45 -15.26
C ARG A 191 -13.38 -2.99 -14.13
N ASN A 192 -13.99 -3.86 -13.33
CA ASN A 192 -13.33 -4.51 -12.20
C ASN A 192 -12.77 -5.89 -12.58
N PHE A 193 -11.54 -6.15 -12.17
CA PHE A 193 -10.81 -7.41 -12.39
C PHE A 193 -10.37 -8.01 -11.05
N PRO A 194 -10.04 -9.32 -11.00
CA PRO A 194 -9.45 -9.93 -9.81
C PRO A 194 -8.17 -9.24 -9.35
N ASP A 195 -7.90 -9.26 -8.04
CA ASP A 195 -6.69 -8.67 -7.47
C ASP A 195 -5.42 -9.30 -8.11
N HIS A 196 -4.48 -8.43 -8.50
CA HIS A 196 -3.28 -8.80 -9.25
C HIS A 196 -3.50 -9.33 -10.69
N HIS A 197 -4.63 -9.02 -11.34
CA HIS A 197 -4.84 -9.38 -12.75
C HIS A 197 -3.79 -8.73 -13.66
N TYR A 198 -3.17 -9.53 -14.54
CA TYR A 198 -2.35 -9.02 -15.64
C TYR A 198 -3.21 -8.89 -16.89
N PHE A 199 -3.25 -7.70 -17.47
CA PHE A 199 -4.10 -7.40 -18.62
C PHE A 199 -3.56 -8.06 -19.89
N SER A 200 -4.40 -8.85 -20.54
CA SER A 200 -4.15 -9.46 -21.85
C SER A 200 -4.07 -8.40 -22.96
N GLU A 201 -3.43 -8.74 -24.08
CA GLU A 201 -3.36 -7.85 -25.24
C GLU A 201 -4.74 -7.42 -25.75
N LYS A 202 -5.73 -8.32 -25.68
CA LYS A 202 -7.11 -8.01 -26.04
C LYS A 202 -7.73 -6.96 -25.12
N GLU A 203 -7.53 -7.07 -23.82
CA GLU A 203 -8.00 -6.09 -22.84
C GLU A 203 -7.29 -4.75 -23.03
N ILE A 204 -5.98 -4.74 -23.27
CA ILE A 204 -5.23 -3.52 -23.57
C ILE A 204 -5.73 -2.84 -24.86
N MET A 205 -6.03 -3.61 -25.91
CA MET A 205 -6.63 -3.08 -27.14
C MET A 205 -8.03 -2.50 -26.89
N GLU A 206 -8.83 -3.13 -26.04
CA GLU A 206 -10.13 -2.62 -25.61
C GLU A 206 -10.00 -1.29 -24.85
N PHE A 207 -9.05 -1.19 -23.90
CA PHE A 207 -8.83 0.02 -23.11
C PHE A 207 -8.38 1.21 -23.98
N ASN A 208 -7.56 0.95 -25.00
CA ASN A 208 -7.13 1.99 -25.96
C ASN A 208 -8.27 2.54 -26.85
N LYS A 209 -9.47 1.94 -26.83
CA LYS A 209 -10.65 2.53 -27.49
C LYS A 209 -11.27 3.66 -26.68
N ALA A 210 -11.06 3.68 -25.37
CA ALA A 210 -11.53 4.76 -24.51
C ALA A 210 -10.62 5.98 -24.66
N PRO A 211 -11.17 7.21 -24.69
CA PRO A 211 -10.35 8.42 -24.76
C PRO A 211 -9.50 8.61 -23.51
N PHE A 212 -10.04 8.20 -22.35
CA PHE A 212 -9.39 8.30 -21.06
C PHE A 212 -9.57 7.02 -20.26
N VAL A 213 -8.46 6.49 -19.75
CA VAL A 213 -8.46 5.35 -18.84
C VAL A 213 -7.88 5.81 -17.51
N LEU A 214 -8.68 5.74 -16.45
CA LEU A 214 -8.22 6.00 -15.09
C LEU A 214 -8.01 4.67 -14.36
N THR A 215 -6.95 4.56 -13.57
CA THR A 215 -6.64 3.32 -12.85
C THR A 215 -5.84 3.58 -11.56
N THR A 216 -5.44 2.51 -10.86
CA THR A 216 -4.57 2.59 -9.69
C THR A 216 -3.10 2.61 -10.11
N GLU A 217 -2.20 3.11 -9.25
CA GLU A 217 -0.75 3.07 -9.52
C GLU A 217 -0.23 1.65 -9.78
N LYS A 218 -0.80 0.65 -9.08
CA LYS A 218 -0.45 -0.77 -9.25
C LYS A 218 -0.86 -1.29 -10.62
N ASP A 219 -2.07 -1.00 -11.03
CA ASP A 219 -2.64 -1.50 -12.29
C ASP A 219 -2.04 -0.79 -13.50
N PHE A 220 -1.75 0.51 -13.38
CA PHE A 220 -1.00 1.27 -14.38
C PHE A 220 0.36 0.65 -14.68
N THR A 221 1.08 0.22 -13.63
CA THR A 221 2.36 -0.48 -13.78
C THR A 221 2.20 -1.79 -14.57
N ARG A 222 1.11 -2.55 -14.33
CA ARG A 222 0.82 -3.81 -15.05
C ARG A 222 0.40 -3.59 -16.49
N MET A 223 -0.16 -2.43 -16.84
CA MET A 223 -0.43 -2.06 -18.24
C MET A 223 0.86 -1.81 -19.03
N GLY A 224 1.99 -1.56 -18.36
CA GLY A 224 3.31 -1.50 -18.98
C GLY A 224 3.45 -0.43 -20.06
N GLY A 225 2.74 0.69 -19.93
CA GLY A 225 2.73 1.78 -20.91
C GLY A 225 2.04 1.45 -22.24
N LYS A 226 1.31 0.33 -22.32
CA LYS A 226 0.63 -0.11 -23.56
C LYS A 226 -0.74 0.54 -23.78
N VAL A 227 -1.25 1.28 -22.79
CA VAL A 227 -2.50 2.05 -22.89
C VAL A 227 -2.14 3.53 -22.95
N SER A 228 -2.26 4.15 -24.12
CA SER A 228 -1.75 5.51 -24.37
C SER A 228 -2.50 6.58 -23.59
N GLY A 229 -3.81 6.41 -23.44
CA GLY A 229 -4.69 7.31 -22.66
C GLY A 229 -4.82 6.96 -21.19
N ALA A 230 -3.92 6.11 -20.64
CA ALA A 230 -3.98 5.72 -19.25
C ALA A 230 -3.37 6.79 -18.32
N TYR A 231 -4.06 6.99 -17.21
CA TYR A 231 -3.63 7.78 -16.07
C TYR A 231 -3.87 6.99 -14.80
N TYR A 232 -2.99 7.13 -13.81
CA TYR A 232 -3.27 6.65 -12.46
C TYR A 232 -3.52 7.79 -11.50
N LEU A 233 -4.38 7.56 -10.51
CA LEU A 233 -4.59 8.48 -9.40
C LEU A 233 -3.61 8.12 -8.26
N PRO A 234 -2.59 8.94 -7.97
CA PRO A 234 -1.70 8.70 -6.85
C PRO A 234 -2.48 8.73 -5.54
N VAL A 235 -2.17 7.78 -4.67
CA VAL A 235 -2.71 7.69 -3.31
C VAL A 235 -1.57 7.63 -2.32
N GLN A 236 -1.75 8.30 -1.19
CA GLN A 236 -0.81 8.28 -0.08
C GLN A 236 -1.54 8.09 1.25
N HIS A 237 -0.81 7.59 2.24
CA HIS A 237 -1.30 7.59 3.61
C HIS A 237 -1.05 8.95 4.25
N GLN A 238 -2.07 9.49 4.90
CA GLN A 238 -1.97 10.71 5.69
C GLN A 238 -2.29 10.37 7.14
N PHE A 239 -1.38 10.71 8.06
CA PHE A 239 -1.68 10.62 9.48
C PHE A 239 -2.73 11.67 9.86
N LEU A 240 -3.66 11.27 10.72
CA LEU A 240 -4.56 12.21 11.38
C LEU A 240 -3.85 12.91 12.53
N ASN A 241 -4.33 14.10 12.90
CA ASN A 241 -3.83 14.88 14.04
C ASN A 241 -2.30 15.07 13.99
N ASP A 242 -1.63 14.92 15.13
CA ASP A 242 -0.16 14.98 15.30
C ASP A 242 0.52 13.59 15.15
N GLY A 243 -0.15 12.65 14.45
CA GLY A 243 0.31 11.27 14.37
C GLY A 243 1.66 11.11 13.66
N LYS A 244 1.95 11.98 12.66
CA LYS A 244 3.23 11.96 11.94
C LYS A 244 4.38 12.37 12.86
N GLU A 245 4.20 13.43 13.63
CA GLU A 245 5.18 13.97 14.56
C GLU A 245 5.51 12.94 15.65
N LYS A 246 4.47 12.32 16.23
CA LYS A 246 4.63 11.25 17.22
C LYS A 246 5.36 10.04 16.63
N PHE A 247 5.01 9.62 15.41
CA PHE A 247 5.69 8.52 14.72
C PHE A 247 7.19 8.80 14.54
N LEU A 248 7.53 9.99 14.02
CA LEU A 248 8.92 10.39 13.79
C LEU A 248 9.71 10.54 15.11
N SER A 249 9.07 11.03 16.18
CA SER A 249 9.74 11.13 17.48
C SER A 249 10.18 9.77 18.03
N ILE A 250 9.41 8.70 17.79
CA ILE A 250 9.80 7.35 18.19
C ILE A 250 10.91 6.83 17.28
N LEU A 251 10.79 7.05 15.97
CA LEU A 251 11.79 6.58 15.02
C LEU A 251 13.18 7.20 15.28
N ASN A 252 13.23 8.47 15.68
CA ASN A 252 14.47 9.18 15.99
C ASN A 252 15.13 8.76 17.33
N THR A 253 14.48 7.87 18.10
CA THR A 253 15.04 7.31 19.35
C THR A 253 15.66 5.93 19.18
N LEU A 254 15.58 5.37 17.97
CA LEU A 254 16.23 4.10 17.60
C LEU A 254 17.73 4.29 17.38
#